data_AF-A0A2K0UNW8-F1
#
_entry.id   AF-A0A2K0UNW8-F1
#
_cell.length_a   1.000
_cell.length_b   1.000
_cell.length_c   1.000
_cell.angle_alpha   90.00
_cell.angle_beta   90.00
_cell.angle_gamma   90.00
#
_symmetry.space_group_name_H-M   'P 1'
#
loop_
_entity.id
_entity.type
_entity.pdbx_description
1 polymer ?
#
loop_
_entity_poly.entity_id
_entity_poly.type
_entity_poly.pdbx_seq_one_letter_code
_entity_poly.pdbx_strand_id
1 'polypeptide(L)'
;MRPEKIITGFSERFIHSEIYKAYPKVQSVVHSHSLEVVPFSISSTPLRACFHMAGFLGTSVPVWDAATVYREDPSASQDMLVRSTGAGASLAKALGPADGEGLPKYPVALMRGHGFVATANNIEMAISKSIYTTQNAQIQRAAAGLSGGMDEVRFFNEREAHDAGMTAIAGAAKPWPLWVAEVKGHSLYKNSV
;
A
#
# COMPACT_ATOMS: atom_id res chain seq x y z
N MET A 1 -3.43 18.24 -40.42
CA MET A 1 -2.96 17.33 -39.35
C MET A 1 -3.81 17.57 -38.12
N ARG A 2 -4.51 16.55 -37.60
CA ARG A 2 -5.09 16.65 -36.25
C ARG A 2 -3.92 16.49 -35.27
N PRO A 3 -3.80 17.31 -34.21
CA PRO A 3 -2.75 17.11 -33.21
C PRO A 3 -2.90 15.69 -32.63
N GLU A 4 -1.79 14.97 -32.54
CA GLU A 4 -1.72 13.71 -31.82
C GLU A 4 -2.24 13.94 -30.40
N LYS A 5 -3.25 13.16 -30.02
CA LYS A 5 -3.77 13.16 -28.65
C LYS A 5 -2.66 12.57 -27.78
N ILE A 6 -1.83 13.43 -27.19
CA ILE A 6 -0.89 13.01 -26.14
C ILE A 6 -1.75 12.32 -25.09
N ILE A 7 -1.61 11.00 -24.98
CA ILE A 7 -2.22 10.25 -23.89
C ILE A 7 -1.45 10.68 -22.65
N THR A 8 -1.95 11.70 -21.96
CA THR A 8 -1.49 12.05 -20.63
C THR A 8 -1.78 10.85 -19.74
N GLY A 9 -0.76 10.05 -19.45
CA GLY A 9 -0.87 8.96 -18.49
C GLY A 9 -1.36 9.47 -17.13
N PHE A 10 -1.75 8.56 -16.24
CA PHE A 10 -2.22 8.91 -14.90
C PHE A 10 -1.29 9.94 -14.22
N SER A 11 -1.89 10.92 -13.53
CA SER A 11 -1.16 12.03 -12.92
C SER A 11 -0.12 11.57 -11.90
N GLU A 12 -0.39 10.43 -11.25
CA GLU A 12 0.42 9.88 -10.16
C GLU A 12 1.26 8.67 -10.55
N ARG A 13 1.52 8.51 -11.86
CA ARG A 13 2.45 7.49 -12.38
C ARG A 13 3.84 7.53 -11.73
N PHE A 14 4.22 8.67 -11.14
CA PHE A 14 5.49 8.84 -10.42
C PHE A 14 5.59 8.00 -9.15
N ILE A 15 4.47 7.63 -8.52
CA ILE A 15 4.46 6.63 -7.43
C ILE A 15 5.09 5.33 -7.94
N HIS A 16 4.63 4.87 -9.10
CA HIS A 16 5.06 3.60 -9.67
C HIS A 16 6.50 3.69 -10.20
N SER A 17 6.82 4.70 -11.01
CA SER A 17 8.15 4.80 -11.63
C SER A 17 9.28 4.89 -10.61
N GLU A 18 9.07 5.67 -9.54
CA GLU A 18 10.10 5.89 -8.54
C GLU A 18 10.26 4.68 -7.60
N ILE A 19 9.18 3.94 -7.32
CA ILE A 19 9.26 2.67 -6.60
C ILE A 19 9.99 1.61 -7.43
N TYR A 20 9.65 1.44 -8.71
CA TYR A 20 10.36 0.49 -9.58
C TYR A 20 11.85 0.83 -9.71
N LYS A 21 12.19 2.12 -9.76
CA LYS A 21 13.58 2.58 -9.80
C LYS A 21 14.32 2.27 -8.50
N ALA A 22 13.67 2.45 -7.34
CA ALA A 22 14.28 2.23 -6.03
C ALA A 22 14.41 0.74 -5.67
N TYR A 23 13.52 -0.12 -6.18
CA TYR A 23 13.42 -1.53 -5.79
C TYR A 23 13.36 -2.44 -7.02
N PRO A 24 14.51 -2.93 -7.53
CA PRO A 24 14.59 -3.70 -8.78
C PRO A 24 13.75 -4.97 -8.83
N LYS A 25 13.35 -5.51 -7.68
CA LYS A 25 12.58 -6.76 -7.57
C LYS A 25 11.10 -6.55 -7.28
N VAL A 26 10.66 -5.31 -7.14
CA VAL A 26 9.25 -4.98 -7.23
C VAL A 26 8.82 -5.15 -8.69
N GLN A 27 7.75 -5.90 -8.93
CA GLN A 27 7.15 -6.13 -10.25
C GLN A 27 5.70 -5.68 -10.32
N SER A 28 5.11 -5.33 -9.17
CA SER A 28 3.77 -4.75 -9.10
C SER A 28 3.68 -3.75 -7.95
N VAL A 29 3.01 -2.64 -8.25
CA VAL A 29 2.72 -1.54 -7.33
C VAL A 29 1.24 -1.23 -7.43
N VAL A 30 0.53 -1.21 -6.30
CA VAL A 30 -0.86 -0.80 -6.19
C VAL A 30 -0.92 0.47 -5.37
N HIS A 31 -1.58 1.48 -5.90
CA HIS A 31 -1.97 2.68 -5.17
C HIS A 31 -3.49 2.69 -4.99
N SER A 32 -3.97 3.04 -3.80
CA SER A 32 -5.40 3.02 -3.45
C SER A 32 -5.78 4.10 -2.45
N HIS A 33 -6.96 4.69 -2.63
CA HIS A 33 -7.59 5.65 -1.72
C HIS A 33 -8.53 4.95 -0.73
N SER A 34 -8.07 3.85 -0.12
CA SER A 34 -8.91 3.07 0.81
C SER A 34 -9.31 3.91 2.01
N LEU A 35 -10.61 4.21 2.14
CA LEU A 35 -11.17 4.99 3.24
C LEU A 35 -10.96 4.34 4.61
N GLU A 36 -10.68 3.05 4.62
CA GLU A 36 -10.39 2.30 5.84
C GLU A 36 -8.99 2.56 6.37
N VAL A 37 -8.06 2.84 5.47
CA VAL A 37 -6.65 3.05 5.75
C VAL A 37 -6.35 4.50 6.08
N VAL A 38 -7.04 5.45 5.42
CA VAL A 38 -6.83 6.89 5.62
C VAL A 38 -6.82 7.32 7.10
N PRO A 39 -7.72 6.85 8.00
CA PRO A 39 -7.69 7.20 9.43
C PRO A 39 -6.35 6.92 10.12
N PHE A 40 -5.66 5.84 9.76
CA PHE A 40 -4.35 5.49 10.30
C PHE A 40 -3.23 6.38 9.75
N SER A 41 -3.44 7.02 8.60
CA SER A 41 -2.47 7.96 8.02
C SER A 41 -2.54 9.36 8.63
N ILE A 42 -3.65 9.72 9.30
CA ILE A 42 -3.91 11.06 9.85
C ILE A 42 -4.09 11.08 11.38
N SER A 43 -3.82 9.96 12.05
CA SER A 43 -3.87 9.85 13.51
C SER A 43 -2.50 9.43 14.07
N SER A 44 -2.34 9.54 15.38
CA SER A 44 -1.16 9.02 16.10
C SER A 44 -1.19 7.49 16.23
N THR A 45 -2.29 6.84 15.82
CA THR A 45 -2.44 5.40 15.91
C THR A 45 -1.80 4.70 14.71
N PRO A 46 -0.74 3.88 14.90
CA PRO A 46 -0.14 3.15 13.81
C PRO A 46 -1.05 2.02 13.32
N LEU A 47 -1.05 1.76 12.01
CA LEU A 47 -1.59 0.52 11.46
C LEU A 47 -0.61 -0.62 11.79
N ARG A 48 -1.10 -1.71 12.38
CA ARG A 48 -0.28 -2.85 12.85
C ARG A 48 -0.99 -4.15 12.50
N ALA A 49 -0.23 -5.21 12.23
CA ALA A 49 -0.83 -6.53 12.01
C ALA A 49 -1.64 -6.96 13.26
N CYS A 50 -2.93 -7.24 13.06
CA CYS A 50 -3.83 -7.73 14.10
C CYS A 50 -4.57 -9.01 13.72
N PHE A 51 -4.38 -9.53 12.49
CA PHE A 51 -4.92 -10.81 12.06
C PHE A 51 -3.98 -11.50 11.07
N HIS A 52 -4.07 -12.83 11.00
CA HIS A 52 -3.04 -13.67 10.37
C HIS A 52 -2.72 -13.35 8.90
N MET A 53 -3.70 -12.93 8.09
CA MET A 53 -3.42 -12.60 6.67
C MET A 53 -2.65 -11.30 6.48
N ALA A 54 -2.60 -10.45 7.52
CA ALA A 54 -1.95 -9.16 7.50
C ALA A 54 -0.59 -9.14 8.22
N GLY A 55 0.00 -10.31 8.53
CA GLY A 55 1.31 -10.41 9.17
C GLY A 55 2.42 -9.64 8.45
N PHE A 56 2.33 -9.51 7.11
CA PHE A 56 3.25 -8.73 6.29
C PHE A 56 3.31 -7.23 6.63
N LEU A 57 2.29 -6.69 7.34
CA LEU A 57 2.30 -5.31 7.83
C LEU A 57 3.28 -5.12 9.01
N GLY A 58 3.69 -6.20 9.66
CA GLY A 58 4.57 -6.14 10.82
C GLY A 58 3.92 -5.45 12.01
N THR A 59 4.77 -4.92 12.88
CA THR A 59 4.36 -4.22 14.11
C THR A 59 4.05 -2.74 13.90
N SER A 60 4.36 -2.18 12.72
CA SER A 60 4.06 -0.79 12.34
C SER A 60 4.24 -0.58 10.83
N VAL A 61 3.30 0.13 10.21
CA VAL A 61 3.35 0.57 8.81
C VAL A 61 3.81 2.03 8.76
N PRO A 62 4.80 2.39 7.92
CA PRO A 62 5.27 3.78 7.82
C PRO A 62 4.20 4.69 7.21
N VAL A 63 4.16 5.94 7.68
CA VAL A 63 3.35 7.01 7.10
C VAL A 63 4.27 8.02 6.43
N TRP A 64 4.12 8.18 5.12
CA TRP A 64 4.75 9.24 4.35
C TRP A 64 3.86 10.49 4.37
N ASP A 65 4.49 11.64 4.63
CA ASP A 65 3.82 12.94 4.63
C ASP A 65 4.34 13.81 3.49
N ALA A 66 3.47 14.10 2.51
CA ALA A 66 3.77 14.98 1.39
C ALA A 66 4.25 16.38 1.82
N ALA A 67 3.89 16.84 3.03
CA ALA A 67 4.37 18.11 3.57
C ALA A 67 5.89 18.14 3.76
N THR A 68 6.56 16.99 3.85
CA THR A 68 8.03 16.92 3.82
C THR A 68 8.59 17.43 2.49
N VAL A 69 7.95 17.10 1.38
CA VAL A 69 8.35 17.55 0.04
C VAL A 69 8.06 19.03 -0.14
N TYR A 70 6.91 19.53 0.32
CA TYR A 70 6.56 20.96 0.19
C TYR A 70 7.52 21.88 0.96
N ARG A 71 8.09 21.39 2.07
CA ARG A 71 9.10 22.13 2.83
C ARG A 71 10.42 22.21 2.08
N GLU A 72 10.78 21.17 1.33
CA GLU A 72 11.99 21.12 0.51
C GLU A 72 11.82 21.90 -0.80
N ASP A 73 10.62 21.89 -1.38
CA ASP A 73 10.24 22.63 -2.58
C ASP A 73 8.92 23.39 -2.34
N PRO A 74 8.98 24.65 -1.88
CA PRO A 74 7.78 25.47 -1.66
C PRO A 74 6.97 25.78 -2.93
N SER A 75 7.54 25.55 -4.13
CA SER A 75 6.85 25.74 -5.41
C SER A 75 5.99 24.52 -5.79
N ALA A 76 6.20 23.38 -5.13
CA ALA A 76 5.41 22.18 -5.35
C ALA A 76 3.93 22.42 -5.01
N SER A 77 3.04 21.79 -5.79
CA SER A 77 1.61 21.80 -5.48
C SER A 77 1.35 21.09 -4.15
N GLN A 78 0.57 21.72 -3.27
CA GLN A 78 0.23 21.17 -1.95
C GLN A 78 -1.12 20.45 -1.96
N ASP A 79 -1.40 19.70 -3.02
CA ASP A 79 -2.68 19.03 -3.28
C ASP A 79 -2.74 17.57 -2.75
N MET A 80 -1.72 17.15 -2.00
CA MET A 80 -1.50 15.79 -1.47
C MET A 80 -1.14 14.73 -2.52
N LEU A 81 -0.95 15.11 -3.78
CA LEU A 81 -0.71 14.18 -4.87
C LEU A 81 0.78 14.00 -5.20
N VAL A 82 1.12 12.85 -5.76
CA VAL A 82 2.49 12.49 -6.15
C VAL A 82 2.67 12.70 -7.65
N ARG A 83 2.86 13.96 -8.04
CA ARG A 83 2.88 14.40 -9.45
C ARG A 83 4.26 14.72 -10.01
N SER A 84 5.32 14.39 -9.27
CA SER A 84 6.70 14.61 -9.68
C SER A 84 7.60 13.44 -9.27
N THR A 85 8.75 13.31 -9.94
CA THR A 85 9.78 12.34 -9.57
C THR A 85 10.33 12.61 -8.17
N GLY A 86 10.48 13.88 -7.77
CA GLY A 86 10.90 14.24 -6.41
C GLY A 86 9.94 13.72 -5.33
N ALA A 87 8.64 13.94 -5.51
CA ALA A 87 7.62 13.42 -4.60
C ALA A 87 7.59 11.88 -4.62
N GLY A 88 7.67 11.25 -5.79
CA GLY A 88 7.68 9.80 -5.91
C GLY A 88 8.91 9.16 -5.26
N ALA A 89 10.10 9.77 -5.40
CA ALA A 89 11.33 9.32 -4.76
C ALA A 89 11.24 9.46 -3.23
N SER A 90 10.64 10.56 -2.74
CA SER A 90 10.39 10.76 -1.32
C SER A 90 9.45 9.70 -0.74
N LEU A 91 8.36 9.39 -1.45
CA LEU A 91 7.44 8.31 -1.08
C LEU A 91 8.14 6.94 -1.10
N ALA A 92 8.94 6.66 -2.13
CA ALA A 92 9.69 5.40 -2.22
C ALA A 92 10.61 5.22 -1.01
N LYS A 93 11.33 6.26 -0.57
CA LYS A 93 12.18 6.21 0.63
C LYS A 93 11.41 5.81 1.90
N ALA A 94 10.13 6.16 2.02
CA ALA A 94 9.31 5.80 3.19
C ALA A 94 9.05 4.28 3.30
N LEU A 95 9.17 3.53 2.19
CA LEU A 95 9.12 2.06 2.20
C LEU A 95 10.39 1.43 2.81
N GLY A 96 11.39 2.24 3.16
CA GLY A 96 12.60 1.81 3.85
C GLY A 96 13.68 1.24 2.92
N PRO A 97 14.83 0.81 3.46
CA PRO A 97 15.91 0.27 2.66
C PRO A 97 15.47 -1.00 1.92
N ALA A 98 16.08 -1.27 0.77
CA ALA A 98 15.92 -2.54 0.09
C ALA A 98 16.56 -3.66 0.93
N ASP A 99 15.90 -4.81 1.00
CA ASP A 99 16.47 -6.04 1.55
C ASP A 99 17.48 -6.68 0.59
N GLY A 100 18.07 -7.81 0.99
CA GLY A 100 19.04 -8.54 0.16
C GLY A 100 18.48 -9.04 -1.18
N GLU A 101 17.15 -9.09 -1.31
CA GLU A 101 16.44 -9.50 -2.52
C GLU A 101 16.01 -8.29 -3.37
N GLY A 102 16.28 -7.06 -2.95
CA GLY A 102 15.91 -5.85 -3.68
C GLY A 102 14.44 -5.45 -3.54
N LEU A 103 13.74 -5.95 -2.50
CA LEU A 103 12.39 -5.53 -2.12
C LEU A 103 12.43 -4.52 -0.97
N PRO A 104 11.46 -3.62 -0.83
CA PRO A 104 11.44 -2.67 0.29
C PRO A 104 11.25 -3.37 1.65
N LYS A 105 11.90 -2.85 2.69
CA LYS A 105 11.69 -3.27 4.08
C LYS A 105 10.20 -3.30 4.45
N TYR A 106 9.46 -2.25 4.09
CA TYR A 106 8.02 -2.17 4.30
C TYR A 106 7.31 -2.43 2.97
N PRO A 107 6.50 -3.49 2.85
CA PRO A 107 5.76 -3.76 1.62
C PRO A 107 4.62 -2.76 1.38
N VAL A 108 4.25 -1.98 2.40
CA VAL A 108 3.17 -0.98 2.38
C VAL A 108 3.67 0.31 3.02
N ALA A 109 3.29 1.46 2.46
CA ALA A 109 3.40 2.76 3.11
C ALA A 109 2.08 3.51 2.99
N LEU A 110 1.67 4.17 4.08
CA LEU A 110 0.50 5.04 4.09
C LEU A 110 0.90 6.44 3.60
N MET A 111 -0.02 7.14 2.97
CA MET A 111 0.16 8.51 2.48
C MET A 111 -0.79 9.41 3.27
N ARG A 112 -0.25 10.33 4.10
CA ARG A 112 -1.04 11.15 5.03
C ARG A 112 -2.21 11.84 4.32
N GLY A 113 -3.44 11.49 4.71
CA GLY A 113 -4.67 12.11 4.21
C GLY A 113 -5.04 11.73 2.77
N HIS A 114 -4.40 10.71 2.21
CA HIS A 114 -4.54 10.34 0.79
C HIS A 114 -4.94 8.86 0.65
N GLY A 115 -4.11 7.95 1.12
CA GLY A 115 -4.32 6.52 0.87
C GLY A 115 -3.11 5.69 1.23
N PHE A 116 -2.79 4.69 0.43
CA PHE A 116 -1.58 3.89 0.60
C PHE A 116 -1.00 3.41 -0.74
N VAL A 117 0.24 2.94 -0.67
CA VAL A 117 0.89 2.17 -1.73
C VAL A 117 1.29 0.80 -1.19
N ALA A 118 1.09 -0.25 -1.98
CA ALA A 118 1.52 -1.61 -1.69
C ALA A 118 2.40 -2.14 -2.83
N THR A 119 3.45 -2.88 -2.47
CA THR A 119 4.45 -3.41 -3.40
C THR A 119 4.64 -4.92 -3.26
N ALA A 120 4.92 -5.57 -4.37
CA ALA A 120 5.31 -6.97 -4.41
C ALA A 120 6.10 -7.34 -5.66
N ASN A 121 6.67 -8.53 -5.66
CA ASN A 121 7.39 -9.14 -6.78
C ASN A 121 6.48 -9.81 -7.83
N ASN A 122 5.16 -9.77 -7.66
CA ASN A 122 4.16 -10.16 -8.65
C ASN A 122 2.81 -9.48 -8.37
N ILE A 123 1.90 -9.55 -9.34
CA ILE A 123 0.61 -8.86 -9.26
C ILE A 123 -0.32 -9.48 -8.20
N GLU A 124 -0.34 -10.80 -8.09
CA GLU A 124 -1.20 -11.54 -7.16
C GLU A 124 -0.92 -11.14 -5.71
N MET A 125 0.37 -11.06 -5.36
CA MET A 125 0.83 -10.63 -4.05
C MET A 125 0.56 -9.15 -3.78
N ALA A 126 0.71 -8.27 -4.78
CA ALA A 126 0.40 -6.85 -4.61
C ALA A 126 -1.10 -6.62 -4.35
N ILE A 127 -1.97 -7.35 -5.06
CA ILE A 127 -3.41 -7.33 -4.85
C ILE A 127 -3.77 -7.92 -3.48
N SER A 128 -3.21 -9.08 -3.13
CA SER A 128 -3.41 -9.71 -1.82
C SER A 128 -3.05 -8.76 -0.67
N LYS A 129 -1.85 -8.16 -0.72
CA LYS A 129 -1.41 -7.16 0.27
C LYS A 129 -2.36 -5.95 0.32
N SER A 130 -2.86 -5.48 -0.82
CA SER A 130 -3.77 -4.33 -0.86
C SER A 130 -5.12 -4.62 -0.20
N ILE A 131 -5.69 -5.79 -0.46
CA ILE A 131 -6.94 -6.25 0.15
C ILE A 131 -6.76 -6.41 1.65
N TYR A 132 -5.74 -7.16 2.08
CA TYR A 132 -5.55 -7.45 3.50
C TYR A 132 -5.06 -6.25 4.31
N THR A 133 -4.41 -5.25 3.69
CA THR A 133 -4.17 -3.95 4.34
C THR A 133 -5.47 -3.26 4.71
N THR A 134 -6.43 -3.23 3.77
CA THR A 134 -7.76 -2.62 3.99
C THR A 134 -8.55 -3.38 5.05
N GLN A 135 -8.59 -4.71 4.99
CA GLN A 135 -9.27 -5.53 5.99
C GLN A 135 -8.63 -5.41 7.38
N ASN A 136 -7.29 -5.34 7.46
CA ASN A 136 -6.59 -5.14 8.74
C ASN A 136 -7.00 -3.81 9.38
N ALA A 137 -7.06 -2.74 8.58
CA ALA A 137 -7.46 -1.42 9.04
C ALA A 137 -8.88 -1.42 9.61
N GLN A 138 -9.83 -2.10 8.94
CA GLN A 138 -11.19 -2.30 9.44
C GLN A 138 -11.21 -3.08 10.77
N ILE A 139 -10.51 -4.21 10.82
CA ILE A 139 -10.45 -5.07 12.02
C ILE A 139 -9.83 -4.33 13.20
N GLN A 140 -8.69 -3.65 13.00
CA GLN A 140 -8.01 -2.89 14.04
C GLN A 140 -8.92 -1.79 14.61
N ARG A 141 -9.65 -1.07 13.75
CA ARG A 141 -10.59 -0.04 14.20
C ARG A 141 -11.77 -0.63 14.97
N ALA A 142 -12.34 -1.73 14.49
CA ALA A 142 -13.44 -2.42 15.16
C ALA A 142 -12.99 -2.98 16.53
N ALA A 143 -11.79 -3.56 16.61
CA ALA A 143 -11.21 -4.08 17.84
C ALA A 143 -11.03 -2.97 18.89
N ALA A 144 -10.57 -1.78 18.49
CA ALA A 144 -10.45 -0.65 19.40
C ALA A 144 -11.82 -0.22 19.98
N GLY A 145 -12.89 -0.28 19.18
CA GLY A 145 -14.24 -0.02 19.66
C GLY A 145 -14.74 -1.05 20.68
N LEU A 146 -14.40 -2.33 20.48
CA LEU A 146 -14.74 -3.41 21.42
C LEU A 146 -13.92 -3.35 22.71
N SER A 147 -12.65 -2.96 22.61
CA SER A 147 -11.72 -2.88 23.75
C SER A 147 -11.81 -1.56 24.54
N GLY A 148 -12.60 -0.59 24.08
CA GLY A 148 -12.69 0.74 24.71
C GLY A 148 -11.51 1.68 24.42
N GLY A 149 -10.61 1.29 23.52
CA GLY A 149 -9.43 2.07 23.16
C GLY A 149 -8.43 1.25 22.35
N MET A 150 -7.54 1.94 21.63
CA MET A 150 -6.50 1.29 20.81
C MET A 150 -5.41 0.63 21.67
N ASP A 151 -5.12 1.20 22.83
CA ASP A 151 -4.08 0.70 23.74
C ASP A 151 -4.43 -0.66 24.37
N GLU A 152 -5.71 -1.01 24.37
CA GLU A 152 -6.25 -2.28 24.88
C GLU A 152 -6.34 -3.36 23.79
N VAL A 153 -6.01 -3.04 22.53
CA VAL A 153 -5.99 -4.02 21.44
C VAL A 153 -4.72 -4.85 21.51
N ARG A 154 -4.88 -6.18 21.52
CA ARG A 154 -3.75 -7.13 21.48
C ARG A 154 -3.29 -7.35 20.05
N PHE A 155 -2.23 -6.65 19.67
CA PHE A 155 -1.57 -6.79 18.38
C PHE A 155 -0.57 -7.95 18.36
N PHE A 156 -0.16 -8.34 17.15
CA PHE A 156 0.95 -9.25 16.98
C PHE A 156 2.26 -8.64 17.50
N ASN A 157 3.08 -9.48 18.14
CA ASN A 157 4.49 -9.21 18.33
C ASN A 157 5.28 -9.45 17.02
N GLU A 158 6.57 -9.12 17.01
CA GLU A 158 7.42 -9.23 15.81
C GLU A 158 7.45 -10.65 15.23
N ARG A 159 7.54 -11.66 16.10
CA ARG A 159 7.62 -13.06 15.68
C ARG A 159 6.29 -13.55 15.10
N GLU A 160 5.18 -13.19 15.75
CA GLU A 160 3.84 -13.51 15.26
C GLU A 160 3.57 -12.88 13.90
N ALA A 161 3.92 -11.60 13.72
CA ALA A 161 3.75 -10.92 12.45
C ALA A 161 4.60 -11.54 11.33
N HIS A 162 5.86 -11.87 11.63
CA HIS A 162 6.75 -12.55 10.70
C HIS A 162 6.19 -13.91 10.25
N ASP A 163 5.90 -14.81 11.19
CA ASP A 163 5.48 -16.18 10.88
C ASP A 163 4.11 -16.22 10.20
N ALA A 164 3.18 -15.34 10.63
CA ALA A 164 1.89 -15.16 9.96
C ALA A 164 2.06 -14.60 8.53
N GLY A 165 2.97 -13.64 8.35
CA GLY A 165 3.29 -13.06 7.03
C GLY A 165 3.83 -14.10 6.06
N MET A 166 4.77 -14.95 6.49
CA MET A 166 5.31 -16.05 5.68
C MET A 166 4.21 -17.05 5.28
N THR A 167 3.33 -17.38 6.22
CA THR A 167 2.19 -18.28 5.96
C THR A 167 1.19 -17.65 4.97
N ALA A 168 0.88 -16.36 5.14
CA ALA A 168 -0.02 -15.62 4.26
C ALA A 168 0.54 -15.53 2.83
N ILE A 169 1.85 -15.31 2.67
CA ILE A 169 2.52 -15.32 1.36
C ILE A 169 2.36 -16.68 0.68
N ALA A 170 2.63 -17.78 1.39
CA ALA A 170 2.45 -19.13 0.85
C ALA A 170 0.97 -19.44 0.49
N GLY A 171 0.03 -18.83 1.21
CA GLY A 171 -1.41 -18.97 0.98
C GLY A 171 -2.00 -18.01 -0.06
N ALA A 172 -1.31 -16.92 -0.43
CA ALA A 172 -1.86 -15.83 -1.24
C ALA A 172 -2.25 -16.24 -2.68
N ALA A 173 -1.70 -17.35 -3.18
CA ALA A 173 -2.12 -17.94 -4.46
C ALA A 173 -3.52 -18.56 -4.41
N LYS A 174 -4.02 -18.96 -3.23
CA LYS A 174 -5.31 -19.66 -3.07
C LYS A 174 -6.54 -18.80 -3.40
N PRO A 175 -6.65 -17.54 -2.94
CA PRO A 175 -7.81 -16.71 -3.28
C PRO A 175 -7.78 -16.19 -4.73
N TRP A 176 -6.63 -16.19 -5.41
CA TRP A 176 -6.49 -15.60 -6.73
C TRP A 176 -7.44 -16.19 -7.80
N PRO A 177 -7.60 -17.53 -7.96
CA PRO A 177 -8.57 -18.09 -8.88
C PRO A 177 -10.01 -17.64 -8.63
N LEU A 178 -10.38 -17.43 -7.35
CA LEU A 178 -11.70 -16.94 -6.98
C LEU A 178 -11.89 -15.49 -7.43
N TRP A 179 -10.95 -14.60 -7.11
CA TRP A 179 -11.03 -13.19 -7.55
C TRP A 179 -11.06 -13.07 -9.07
N VAL A 180 -10.29 -13.89 -9.78
CA VAL A 180 -10.34 -13.96 -11.25
C VAL A 180 -11.73 -14.42 -11.73
N ALA A 181 -12.33 -15.42 -11.09
CA ALA A 181 -13.67 -15.88 -11.43
C ALA A 181 -14.75 -14.82 -11.16
N GLU A 182 -14.65 -14.10 -10.04
CA GLU A 182 -15.54 -12.97 -9.70
C GLU A 182 -15.46 -11.87 -10.76
N VAL A 183 -14.26 -11.44 -11.14
CA VAL A 183 -14.06 -10.42 -12.19
C VAL A 183 -14.61 -10.91 -13.54
N LYS A 184 -14.37 -12.17 -13.91
CA LYS A 184 -14.90 -12.76 -15.15
C LYS A 184 -16.43 -12.85 -15.16
N GLY A 185 -17.05 -13.09 -14.01
CA GLY A 185 -18.50 -13.15 -13.86
C GLY A 185 -19.17 -11.78 -13.82
N HIS A 186 -18.40 -10.70 -13.65
CA HIS A 186 -18.95 -9.36 -13.44
C HIS A 186 -19.03 -8.56 -14.74
N SER A 187 -20.25 -8.19 -15.14
CA SER A 187 -20.55 -7.58 -16.45
C SER A 187 -19.85 -6.25 -16.76
N LEU A 188 -19.39 -5.53 -15.73
CA LEU A 188 -18.60 -4.31 -15.89
C LEU A 188 -17.19 -4.56 -16.45
N TYR A 189 -16.61 -5.74 -16.23
CA TYR A 189 -15.27 -6.06 -16.70
C TYR A 189 -15.35 -6.89 -17.99
N LYS A 190 -15.05 -6.26 -19.12
CA LYS A 190 -14.93 -6.94 -20.40
C LYS A 190 -13.46 -7.00 -20.78
N ASN A 191 -12.93 -8.21 -20.87
CA ASN A 191 -11.59 -8.41 -21.39
C ASN A 191 -11.67 -8.44 -22.91
N SER A 192 -11.27 -7.36 -23.58
CA SER A 192 -11.34 -7.20 -25.04
C SER A 192 -10.03 -7.56 -25.74
N VAL A 193 -9.20 -8.43 -25.15
CA VAL A 193 -7.96 -8.91 -25.80
C VAL A 193 -8.28 -9.72 -27.04
#